data_AF-A0A2V7JUL7-F1
#
_entry.id   AF-A0A2V7JUL7-F1
#
_cell.length_a   1.000
_cell.length_b   1.000
_cell.length_c   1.000
_cell.angle_alpha   90.00
_cell.angle_beta   90.00
_cell.angle_gamma   90.00
#
_symmetry.space_group_name_H-M   'P 1'
#
loop_
_entity.id
_entity.type
_entity.pdbx_description
1 polymer ?
#
loop_
_entity_poly.entity_id
_entity_poly.type
_entity_poly.pdbx_seq_one_letter_code
_entity_poly.pdbx_strand_id
1 'polypeptide(L)'
;LEIIVGRLARKFGVHAQIGKPKIAYRETFKGKGEGQGKHKKQTGGRGQYGDCWIRIAPLPRGSGLQFMDEIVGGVIPRQYIPAVERGIQEAAARGPVAGYPVVDFKVELYDGSYHDVDSNEMSFKMAGILAFRNVSPNCRPVLLEPILELEVWTPDEYQGAVMGDLSSRRGQILGTEKDGRLTKVRALVPEAELDRYATALHSLTHGRGTYRQKFHVYQEVPPDAAHKVVEVRKKELLAALSAACQRVDRSAPAGEGRVMSDTTAPPASPAAPTPSPAPPTPVATKVAVVEGFLTPESVKYDTAQDVYFVSNVNGGPLAKDNNGFISRVRPDGAIENLKFVEGAHNGVTLNAPKGLALRGDTLWVADIDVIRAFDAKTGAPRDSVSLASLGAVFLNDIAVAPTGALYITDTGIRFDDVGNVLHPGPDRIFRIGPDRQVTVAVRGDTLGRPNGITLDSVGKRFIVVQFGGRVEIAGNRLLVSSWADSTVSSYETGQEVKVITGVPSPADIGYDAKRKRVLVPIFTGNRVEIWQLP
;
A
#
# COMPACT_ATOMS: atom_id res chain seq x y z
N LEU A 1 2.21 -24.55 21.95
CA LEU A 1 2.34 -23.14 21.53
C LEU A 1 1.85 -22.18 22.61
N GLU A 2 0.63 -22.34 23.12
CA GLU A 2 0.06 -21.48 24.18
C GLU A 2 0.94 -21.38 25.44
N ILE A 3 1.48 -22.51 25.92
CA ILE A 3 2.40 -22.52 27.08
C ILE A 3 3.66 -21.67 26.82
N ILE A 4 4.18 -21.67 25.59
CA ILE A 4 5.38 -20.91 25.21
C ILE A 4 5.06 -19.42 25.14
N VAL A 5 3.93 -19.04 24.54
CA VAL A 5 3.47 -17.64 24.51
C VAL A 5 3.17 -17.12 25.92
N GLY A 6 2.55 -17.94 26.77
CA GLY A 6 2.34 -17.60 28.18
C GLY A 6 3.66 -17.44 28.95
N ARG A 7 4.68 -18.24 28.64
CA ARG A 7 6.03 -18.08 29.20
C ARG A 7 6.68 -16.78 28.71
N LEU A 8 6.52 -16.41 27.44
CA LEU A 8 7.03 -15.15 26.87
C LEU A 8 6.42 -13.93 27.57
N ALA A 9 5.11 -13.93 27.76
CA ALA A 9 4.42 -12.85 28.48
C ALA A 9 4.89 -12.75 29.94
N ARG A 10 4.94 -13.88 30.67
CA ARG A 10 5.33 -13.87 32.10
C ARG A 10 6.80 -13.54 32.35
N LYS A 11 7.72 -14.06 31.53
CA LYS A 11 9.16 -13.87 31.76
C LYS A 11 9.73 -12.61 31.10
N PHE A 12 9.16 -12.17 29.98
CA PHE A 12 9.76 -11.13 29.14
C PHE A 12 8.81 -9.97 28.81
N GLY A 13 7.55 -10.00 29.28
CA GLY A 13 6.55 -8.96 28.98
C GLY A 13 6.15 -8.88 27.51
N VAL A 14 6.51 -9.88 26.69
CA VAL A 14 6.21 -9.89 25.25
C VAL A 14 4.86 -10.56 25.00
N HIS A 15 3.92 -9.79 24.47
CA HIS A 15 2.61 -10.28 24.03
C HIS A 15 2.64 -10.60 22.53
N ALA A 16 2.39 -11.86 22.17
CA ALA A 16 2.34 -12.31 20.79
C ALA A 16 0.92 -12.80 20.43
N GLN A 17 0.41 -12.39 19.27
CA GLN A 17 -0.83 -12.90 18.70
C GLN A 17 -0.53 -14.15 17.87
N ILE A 18 -1.22 -15.26 18.14
CA ILE A 18 -1.14 -16.48 17.33
C ILE A 18 -2.22 -16.41 16.26
N GLY A 19 -1.81 -16.38 14.99
CA GLY A 19 -2.70 -16.46 13.83
C GLY A 19 -2.66 -17.84 13.17
N LYS A 20 -3.56 -18.07 12.22
CA LYS A 20 -3.49 -19.25 11.35
C LYS A 20 -2.24 -19.16 10.45
N PRO A 21 -1.53 -20.28 10.21
CA PRO A 21 -0.45 -20.32 9.22
C PRO A 21 -0.95 -19.85 7.86
N LYS A 22 -0.16 -19.05 7.15
CA LYS A 22 -0.48 -18.61 5.80
C LYS A 22 -0.07 -19.70 4.81
N ILE A 23 -1.03 -20.17 4.02
CA ILE A 23 -0.81 -21.17 2.99
C ILE A 23 -0.15 -20.50 1.78
N ALA A 24 0.86 -21.16 1.22
CA ALA A 24 1.62 -20.64 0.09
C ALA A 24 0.90 -20.89 -1.25
N TYR A 25 -0.31 -20.35 -1.44
CA TYR A 25 -1.01 -20.43 -2.73
C TYR A 25 -0.16 -19.89 -3.90
N ARG A 26 -0.44 -20.38 -5.10
CA ARG A 26 0.17 -19.94 -6.37
C ARG A 26 -0.91 -19.73 -7.42
N GLU A 27 -0.58 -19.07 -8.51
CA GLU A 27 -1.45 -18.91 -9.67
C GLU A 27 -0.81 -19.50 -10.93
N THR A 28 -1.58 -19.83 -11.95
CA THR A 28 -1.09 -20.38 -13.22
C THR A 28 -2.12 -20.13 -14.31
N PHE A 29 -1.73 -20.28 -15.57
CA PHE A 29 -2.65 -20.18 -16.71
C PHE A 29 -3.15 -21.55 -17.19
N LYS A 30 -4.35 -21.59 -17.77
CA LYS A 30 -4.89 -22.76 -18.50
C LYS A 30 -5.06 -22.49 -20.00
N GLY A 31 -5.17 -21.22 -20.38
CA GLY A 31 -5.31 -20.77 -21.76
C GLY A 31 -4.05 -20.09 -22.26
N LYS A 32 -3.95 -19.98 -23.58
CA LYS A 32 -3.01 -19.07 -24.23
C LYS A 32 -3.66 -17.70 -24.42
N GLY A 33 -2.85 -16.66 -24.44
CA GLY A 33 -3.30 -15.31 -24.77
C GLY A 33 -2.14 -14.49 -25.33
N GLU A 34 -2.46 -13.50 -26.14
CA GLU A 34 -1.48 -12.54 -26.65
C GLU A 34 -2.03 -11.13 -26.58
N GLY A 35 -1.14 -10.14 -26.57
CA GLY A 35 -1.55 -8.75 -26.55
C GLY A 35 -0.41 -7.78 -26.24
N GLN A 36 -0.79 -6.51 -26.25
CA GLN A 36 0.12 -5.38 -26.20
C GLN A 36 0.24 -4.79 -24.80
N GLY A 37 1.45 -4.40 -24.42
CA GLY A 37 1.74 -3.47 -23.34
C GLY A 37 2.48 -2.26 -23.89
N LYS A 38 1.79 -1.12 -23.96
CA LYS A 38 2.38 0.13 -24.43
C LYS A 38 2.43 1.15 -23.31
N HIS A 39 3.65 1.55 -22.95
CA HIS A 39 3.94 2.64 -22.05
C HIS A 39 4.38 3.86 -22.87
N LYS A 40 3.49 4.83 -23.04
CA LYS A 40 3.80 6.12 -23.65
C LYS A 40 3.49 7.23 -22.66
N LYS A 41 4.51 7.94 -22.19
CA LYS A 41 4.35 9.09 -21.30
C LYS A 41 5.20 10.24 -21.83
N GLN A 42 4.54 11.31 -22.24
CA GLN A 42 5.20 12.54 -22.64
C GLN A 42 5.02 13.56 -21.50
N THR A 43 5.95 13.54 -20.55
CA THR A 43 6.13 14.66 -19.61
C THR A 43 7.03 15.70 -20.27
N GLY A 44 6.96 16.97 -19.88
CA GLY A 44 7.73 18.08 -20.50
C GLY A 44 9.27 17.97 -20.52
N GLY A 45 9.84 16.82 -20.15
CA GLY A 45 11.25 16.45 -20.30
C GLY A 45 11.45 15.29 -21.30
N ARG A 46 12.47 14.44 -21.10
CA ARG A 46 12.68 13.23 -21.94
C ARG A 46 11.41 12.37 -21.91
N GLY A 47 10.90 12.03 -23.09
CA GLY A 47 9.73 11.17 -23.20
C GLY A 47 10.04 9.76 -22.70
N GLN A 48 8.99 9.02 -22.38
CA GLN A 48 9.05 7.60 -22.10
C GLN A 48 8.23 6.87 -23.15
N TYR A 49 8.88 5.96 -23.86
CA TYR A 49 8.25 5.10 -24.84
C TYR A 49 8.75 3.67 -24.67
N GLY A 50 7.83 2.73 -24.49
CA GLY A 50 8.11 1.30 -24.53
C GLY A 50 6.88 0.60 -25.02
N ASP A 51 7.03 -0.30 -25.98
CA ASP A 51 5.92 -1.05 -26.57
C ASP A 51 6.37 -2.48 -26.83
N CYS A 52 5.66 -3.44 -26.25
CA CYS A 52 5.93 -4.85 -26.46
C CYS A 52 4.65 -5.65 -26.60
N TRP A 53 4.74 -6.70 -27.39
CA TRP A 53 3.70 -7.69 -27.57
C TRP A 53 4.20 -9.02 -27.05
N ILE A 54 3.38 -9.62 -26.19
CA ILE A 54 3.73 -10.88 -25.55
C ILE A 54 2.68 -11.94 -25.87
N ARG A 55 3.11 -13.19 -25.93
CA ARG A 55 2.23 -14.37 -25.92
C ARG A 55 2.52 -15.19 -24.67
N ILE A 56 1.48 -15.43 -23.89
CA ILE A 56 1.53 -16.26 -22.69
C ILE A 56 0.96 -17.63 -23.03
N ALA A 57 1.67 -18.68 -22.61
CA ALA A 57 1.22 -20.06 -22.71
C ALA A 57 1.49 -20.83 -21.42
N PRO A 58 0.62 -21.79 -21.03
CA PRO A 58 0.87 -22.63 -19.87
C PRO A 58 2.02 -23.62 -20.11
N LEU A 59 2.73 -23.96 -19.04
CA LEU A 59 3.76 -24.99 -19.03
C LEU A 59 3.37 -26.16 -18.10
N PRO A 60 4.02 -27.34 -18.25
CA PRO A 60 3.89 -28.41 -17.28
C PRO A 60 4.24 -27.96 -15.86
N ARG A 61 3.63 -28.59 -14.86
CA ARG A 61 3.87 -28.28 -13.45
C ARG A 61 5.35 -28.42 -13.07
N GLY A 62 5.86 -27.43 -12.34
CA GLY A 62 7.27 -27.39 -11.93
C GLY A 62 8.21 -26.81 -12.98
N SER A 63 7.70 -26.35 -14.13
CA SER A 63 8.53 -25.72 -15.17
C SER A 63 8.93 -24.28 -14.83
N GLY A 64 8.23 -23.66 -13.87
CA GLY A 64 8.50 -22.27 -13.48
C GLY A 64 8.13 -21.27 -14.57
N LEU A 65 8.81 -20.12 -14.57
CA LEU A 65 8.69 -19.10 -15.60
C LEU A 65 9.75 -19.32 -16.69
N GLN A 66 9.33 -19.40 -17.95
CA GLN A 66 10.24 -19.41 -19.09
C GLN A 66 10.00 -18.17 -19.95
N PHE A 67 11.03 -17.36 -20.16
CA PHE A 67 10.98 -16.21 -21.05
C PHE A 67 11.68 -16.56 -22.37
N MET A 68 11.02 -16.28 -23.50
CA MET A 68 11.53 -16.52 -24.84
C MET A 68 11.56 -15.21 -25.63
N ASP A 69 12.74 -14.89 -26.15
CA ASP A 69 12.94 -13.79 -27.09
C ASP A 69 12.70 -14.31 -28.53
N GLU A 70 11.60 -13.89 -29.14
CA GLU A 70 11.25 -14.15 -30.54
C GLU A 70 11.32 -12.87 -31.40
N ILE A 71 12.01 -11.82 -30.94
CA ILE A 71 12.12 -10.55 -31.66
C ILE A 71 12.95 -10.71 -32.94
N VAL A 72 12.33 -10.36 -34.06
CA VAL A 72 12.96 -10.34 -35.40
C VAL A 72 13.10 -8.89 -35.88
N GLY A 73 14.13 -8.60 -36.67
CA GLY A 73 14.28 -7.30 -37.34
C GLY A 73 14.66 -6.12 -36.42
N GLY A 74 14.90 -6.37 -35.14
CA GLY A 74 15.31 -5.32 -34.19
C GLY A 74 14.20 -4.33 -33.82
N VAL A 75 12.93 -4.74 -33.93
CA VAL A 75 11.77 -3.91 -33.53
C VAL A 75 11.78 -3.52 -32.05
N ILE A 76 12.51 -4.28 -31.23
CA ILE A 76 12.96 -3.88 -29.90
C ILE A 76 14.49 -4.05 -29.87
N PRO A 77 15.25 -3.01 -29.50
CA PRO A 77 16.70 -3.13 -29.29
C PRO A 77 17.03 -4.20 -28.23
N ARG A 78 17.99 -5.08 -28.53
CA ARG A 78 18.35 -6.22 -27.67
C ARG A 78 18.68 -5.83 -26.22
N GLN A 79 19.21 -4.63 -25.99
CA GLN A 79 19.50 -4.15 -24.64
C GLN A 79 18.27 -3.96 -23.75
N TYR A 80 17.07 -3.80 -24.32
CA TYR A 80 15.83 -3.56 -23.56
C TYR A 80 15.02 -4.83 -23.28
N ILE A 81 15.34 -5.95 -23.93
CA ILE A 81 14.65 -7.24 -23.75
C ILE A 81 14.72 -7.72 -22.29
N PRO A 82 15.87 -7.66 -21.58
CA PRO A 82 15.93 -8.03 -20.16
C PRO A 82 15.08 -7.12 -19.24
N ALA A 83 14.77 -5.90 -19.68
CA ALA A 83 13.90 -5.00 -18.93
C ALA A 83 12.44 -5.44 -19.02
N VAL A 84 12.00 -5.84 -20.22
CA VAL A 84 10.67 -6.42 -20.44
C VAL A 84 10.49 -7.68 -19.60
N GLU A 85 11.48 -8.59 -19.60
CA GLU A 85 11.46 -9.82 -18.79
C GLU A 85 11.30 -9.51 -17.29
N ARG A 86 12.12 -8.59 -16.74
CA ARG A 86 11.98 -8.17 -15.33
C ARG A 86 10.63 -7.55 -15.02
N GLY A 87 10.06 -6.80 -15.96
CA GLY A 87 8.71 -6.26 -15.83
C GLY A 87 7.65 -7.36 -15.71
N ILE A 88 7.75 -8.39 -16.56
CA ILE A 88 6.87 -9.56 -16.52
C ILE A 88 7.04 -10.33 -15.19
N GLN A 89 8.28 -10.57 -14.75
CA GLN A 89 8.58 -11.23 -13.48
C GLN A 89 7.96 -10.49 -12.28
N GLU A 90 8.07 -9.16 -12.25
CA GLU A 90 7.49 -8.33 -11.19
C GLU A 90 5.95 -8.39 -11.19
N ALA A 91 5.33 -8.35 -12.37
CA ALA A 91 3.89 -8.45 -12.49
C ALA A 91 3.38 -9.86 -12.11
N ALA A 92 4.11 -10.91 -12.49
CA ALA A 92 3.81 -12.29 -12.16
C ALA A 92 3.91 -12.58 -10.65
N ALA A 93 4.78 -11.87 -9.91
CA ALA A 93 4.85 -11.99 -8.45
C ALA A 93 3.57 -11.49 -7.74
N ARG A 94 2.74 -10.68 -8.43
CA ARG A 94 1.54 -10.05 -7.87
C ARG A 94 0.22 -10.60 -8.39
N GLY A 95 0.20 -11.71 -9.14
CA GLY A 95 -0.98 -12.54 -9.45
C GLY A 95 -2.27 -11.84 -9.93
N PRO A 96 -2.80 -12.12 -11.14
CA PRO A 96 -4.03 -11.49 -11.60
C PRO A 96 -5.31 -11.86 -10.80
N VAL A 97 -5.33 -12.97 -10.04
CA VAL A 97 -6.55 -13.48 -9.39
C VAL A 97 -6.67 -13.05 -7.93
N ALA A 98 -5.71 -13.44 -7.09
CA ALA A 98 -5.74 -13.22 -5.65
C ALA A 98 -4.44 -12.60 -5.11
N GLY A 99 -3.55 -12.17 -6.01
CA GLY A 99 -2.29 -11.56 -5.62
C GLY A 99 -1.22 -12.57 -5.23
N TYR A 100 -1.31 -13.82 -5.67
CA TYR A 100 -0.29 -14.84 -5.42
C TYR A 100 0.69 -14.97 -6.60
N PRO A 101 1.94 -15.43 -6.35
CA PRO A 101 2.91 -15.60 -7.42
C PRO A 101 2.43 -16.57 -8.49
N VAL A 102 2.51 -16.15 -9.75
CA VAL A 102 2.19 -16.97 -10.92
C VAL A 102 3.37 -17.89 -11.25
N VAL A 103 3.09 -19.17 -11.53
CA VAL A 103 4.07 -20.21 -11.86
C VAL A 103 3.63 -21.00 -13.10
N ASP A 104 4.55 -21.80 -13.64
CA ASP A 104 4.32 -22.74 -14.74
C ASP A 104 3.76 -22.09 -16.02
N PHE A 105 4.45 -21.07 -16.51
CA PHE A 105 4.07 -20.39 -17.74
C PHE A 105 5.28 -19.92 -18.55
N LYS A 106 5.06 -19.87 -19.86
CA LYS A 106 5.98 -19.34 -20.84
C LYS A 106 5.50 -17.99 -21.33
N VAL A 107 6.41 -17.05 -21.52
CA VAL A 107 6.15 -15.77 -22.18
C VAL A 107 7.08 -15.63 -23.37
N GLU A 108 6.49 -15.50 -24.56
CA GLU A 108 7.20 -15.16 -25.80
C GLU A 108 7.07 -13.65 -26.02
N LEU A 109 8.19 -12.95 -26.15
CA LEU A 109 8.25 -11.58 -26.62
C LEU A 109 8.47 -11.62 -28.13
N TYR A 110 7.46 -11.31 -28.93
CA TYR A 110 7.49 -11.56 -30.38
C TYR A 110 7.41 -10.29 -31.25
N ASP A 111 6.91 -9.17 -30.71
CA ASP A 111 6.81 -7.91 -31.44
C ASP A 111 6.88 -6.71 -30.49
N GLY A 112 6.97 -5.51 -31.03
CA GLY A 112 7.02 -4.28 -30.28
C GLY A 112 7.40 -3.09 -31.13
N SER A 113 7.62 -1.96 -30.46
CA SER A 113 8.18 -0.79 -31.12
C SER A 113 9.02 0.01 -30.14
N TYR A 114 9.94 0.79 -30.68
CA TYR A 114 10.72 1.75 -29.92
C TYR A 114 10.74 3.11 -30.63
N HIS A 115 11.07 4.12 -29.85
CA HIS A 115 11.37 5.48 -30.29
C HIS A 115 12.83 5.81 -29.96
N ASP A 116 13.58 6.37 -30.91
CA ASP A 116 15.04 6.56 -30.79
C ASP A 116 15.46 7.40 -29.58
N VAL A 117 14.66 8.40 -29.21
CA VAL A 117 15.01 9.36 -28.16
C VAL A 117 14.32 9.07 -26.83
N ASP A 118 13.10 8.52 -26.88
CA ASP A 118 12.21 8.39 -25.73
C ASP A 118 12.21 6.98 -25.13
N SER A 119 12.85 6.02 -25.80
CA SER A 119 12.93 4.66 -25.27
C SER A 119 14.06 4.52 -24.28
N ASN A 120 13.74 3.87 -23.17
CA ASN A 120 14.70 3.52 -22.13
C ASN A 120 14.29 2.24 -21.42
N GLU A 121 15.20 1.70 -20.63
CA GLU A 121 15.04 0.44 -19.90
C GLU A 121 13.79 0.43 -19.01
N MET A 122 13.54 1.54 -18.29
CA MET A 122 12.36 1.69 -17.44
C MET A 122 11.06 1.62 -18.26
N SER A 123 11.03 2.29 -19.41
CA SER A 123 9.85 2.31 -20.29
C SER A 123 9.50 0.90 -20.78
N PHE A 124 10.50 0.10 -21.16
CA PHE A 124 10.29 -1.30 -21.55
C PHE A 124 9.96 -2.22 -20.36
N LYS A 125 10.47 -1.95 -19.16
CA LYS A 125 10.02 -2.63 -17.94
C LYS A 125 8.54 -2.38 -17.67
N MET A 126 8.08 -1.13 -17.78
CA MET A 126 6.66 -0.80 -17.62
C MET A 126 5.82 -1.41 -18.74
N ALA A 127 6.30 -1.37 -19.98
CA ALA A 127 5.64 -2.05 -21.10
C ALA A 127 5.43 -3.54 -20.79
N GLY A 128 6.45 -4.24 -20.26
CA GLY A 128 6.34 -5.63 -19.82
C GLY A 128 5.31 -5.86 -18.71
N ILE A 129 5.25 -4.99 -17.69
CA ILE A 129 4.23 -5.06 -16.63
C ILE A 129 2.82 -4.88 -17.21
N LEU A 130 2.64 -3.88 -18.08
CA LEU A 130 1.37 -3.59 -18.71
C LEU A 130 0.93 -4.72 -19.64
N ALA A 131 1.86 -5.25 -20.44
CA ALA A 131 1.61 -6.39 -21.33
C ALA A 131 1.13 -7.59 -20.52
N PHE A 132 1.83 -7.95 -19.44
CA PHE A 132 1.42 -9.06 -18.58
C PHE A 132 0.04 -8.84 -17.96
N ARG A 133 -0.25 -7.63 -17.46
CA ARG A 133 -1.56 -7.28 -16.87
C ARG A 133 -2.70 -7.30 -17.88
N ASN A 134 -2.43 -6.91 -19.13
CA ASN A 134 -3.43 -6.90 -20.19
C ASN A 134 -3.72 -8.32 -20.71
N VAL A 135 -2.70 -9.17 -20.80
CA VAL A 135 -2.82 -10.51 -21.40
C VAL A 135 -3.25 -11.57 -20.38
N SER A 136 -2.73 -11.52 -19.15
CA SER A 136 -2.96 -12.56 -18.13
C SER A 136 -4.43 -12.86 -17.79
N PRO A 137 -5.39 -11.90 -17.77
CA PRO A 137 -6.80 -12.21 -17.52
C PRO A 137 -7.41 -13.07 -18.62
N ASN A 138 -6.94 -12.93 -19.86
CA ASN A 138 -7.43 -13.69 -21.02
C ASN A 138 -6.85 -15.12 -21.07
N CYS A 139 -5.81 -15.41 -20.28
CA CYS A 139 -5.14 -16.71 -20.24
C CYS A 139 -5.82 -17.72 -19.30
N ARG A 140 -7.07 -17.47 -18.88
CA ARG A 140 -7.82 -18.33 -17.93
C ARG A 140 -6.98 -18.65 -16.68
N PRO A 141 -6.63 -17.64 -15.86
CA PRO A 141 -5.81 -17.86 -14.68
C PRO A 141 -6.58 -18.65 -13.62
N VAL A 142 -5.89 -19.58 -12.95
CA VAL A 142 -6.45 -20.41 -11.87
C VAL A 142 -5.54 -20.42 -10.65
N LEU A 143 -6.14 -20.68 -9.49
CA LEU A 143 -5.46 -20.78 -8.21
C LEU A 143 -4.93 -22.20 -8.01
N LEU A 144 -3.75 -22.31 -7.41
CA LEU A 144 -3.10 -23.55 -7.03
C LEU A 144 -2.93 -23.61 -5.51
N GLU A 145 -3.25 -24.75 -4.91
CA GLU A 145 -2.98 -25.06 -3.51
C GLU A 145 -1.88 -26.13 -3.37
N PRO A 146 -1.06 -26.06 -2.32
CA PRO A 146 -0.08 -27.10 -2.02
C PRO A 146 -0.77 -28.34 -1.44
N ILE A 147 -0.49 -29.49 -2.05
CA ILE A 147 -0.90 -30.80 -1.57
C ILE A 147 0.25 -31.42 -0.80
N LEU A 148 -0.04 -31.87 0.42
CA LEU A 148 0.91 -32.58 1.27
C LEU A 148 0.62 -34.07 1.24
N GLU A 149 1.68 -34.87 1.24
CA GLU A 149 1.59 -36.29 1.52
C GLU A 149 1.72 -36.48 3.03
N LEU A 150 0.65 -37.00 3.64
CA LEU A 150 0.56 -37.32 5.05
C LEU A 150 0.81 -38.80 5.27
N GLU A 151 1.57 -39.07 6.32
CA GLU A 151 1.73 -40.39 6.90
C GLU A 151 1.21 -40.34 8.33
N VAL A 152 0.16 -41.10 8.63
CA VAL A 152 -0.50 -41.08 9.94
C VAL A 152 -0.40 -42.44 10.58
N TRP A 153 0.23 -42.55 11.73
CA TRP A 153 0.29 -43.78 12.52
C TRP A 153 -0.79 -43.74 13.60
N THR A 154 -1.62 -44.78 13.65
CA THR A 154 -2.72 -44.91 14.62
C THR A 154 -2.95 -46.36 15.02
N PRO A 155 -3.40 -46.66 16.24
CA PRO A 155 -3.92 -47.99 16.56
C PRO A 155 -5.08 -48.40 15.63
N ASP A 156 -5.19 -49.71 15.39
CA ASP A 156 -6.16 -50.30 14.46
C ASP A 156 -7.61 -49.94 14.79
N GLU A 157 -7.94 -49.91 16.07
CA GLU A 157 -9.27 -49.55 16.59
C GLU A 157 -9.73 -48.14 16.17
N TYR A 158 -8.80 -47.25 15.84
CA TYR A 158 -9.09 -45.88 15.40
C TYR A 158 -8.87 -45.64 13.91
N GLN A 159 -8.42 -46.64 13.14
CA GLN A 159 -8.10 -46.50 11.73
C GLN A 159 -9.28 -45.93 10.92
N GLY A 160 -10.50 -46.46 11.13
CA GLY A 160 -11.70 -46.00 10.43
C GLY A 160 -12.03 -44.53 10.70
N ALA A 161 -11.88 -44.08 11.95
CA ALA A 161 -12.12 -42.68 12.34
C ALA A 161 -11.09 -41.74 11.70
N VAL A 162 -9.81 -42.13 11.66
CA VAL A 162 -8.74 -41.35 11.02
C VAL A 162 -8.97 -41.25 9.50
N MET A 163 -9.35 -42.34 8.84
CA MET A 163 -9.67 -42.32 7.41
C MET A 163 -10.89 -41.43 7.11
N GLY A 164 -11.91 -41.46 7.98
CA GLY A 164 -13.08 -40.58 7.86
C GLY A 164 -12.73 -39.09 7.97
N ASP A 165 -11.90 -38.71 8.94
CA ASP A 165 -11.45 -37.32 9.10
C ASP A 165 -10.62 -36.86 7.90
N LEU A 166 -9.66 -37.66 7.42
CA LEU A 166 -8.86 -37.35 6.23
C LEU A 166 -9.73 -37.14 4.98
N SER A 167 -10.71 -38.01 4.74
CA SER A 167 -11.64 -37.86 3.62
C SER A 167 -12.51 -36.61 3.73
N SER A 168 -12.96 -36.26 4.95
CA SER A 168 -13.73 -35.03 5.19
C SER A 168 -12.92 -33.75 4.89
N ARG A 169 -11.59 -33.85 4.98
CA ARG A 169 -10.61 -32.78 4.68
C ARG A 169 -10.15 -32.77 3.22
N ARG A 170 -10.98 -33.27 2.29
CA ARG A 170 -10.61 -33.42 0.87
C ARG A 170 -9.36 -34.28 0.65
N GLY A 171 -9.04 -35.15 1.60
CA GLY A 171 -7.90 -36.04 1.52
C GLY A 171 -8.16 -37.23 0.60
N GLN A 172 -7.21 -37.53 -0.27
CA GLN A 172 -7.21 -38.75 -1.08
C GLN A 172 -6.36 -39.82 -0.39
N ILE A 173 -6.99 -40.91 0.04
CA ILE A 173 -6.29 -42.04 0.64
C ILE A 173 -5.49 -42.80 -0.42
N LEU A 174 -4.18 -42.94 -0.21
CA LEU A 174 -3.28 -43.69 -1.09
C LEU A 174 -3.20 -45.17 -0.67
N GLY A 175 -3.32 -45.45 0.63
CA GLY A 175 -3.29 -46.81 1.15
C GLY A 175 -3.03 -46.87 2.65
N THR A 176 -3.05 -48.09 3.19
CA THR A 176 -2.79 -48.39 4.60
C THR A 176 -1.81 -49.55 4.74
N GLU A 177 -0.86 -49.42 5.66
CA GLU A 177 0.22 -50.38 5.90
C GLU A 177 0.32 -50.69 7.40
N LYS A 178 0.61 -51.94 7.78
CA LYS A 178 0.89 -52.29 9.17
C LYS A 178 2.32 -51.91 9.53
N ASP A 179 2.50 -51.24 10.67
CA ASP A 179 3.79 -50.82 11.22
C ASP A 179 3.87 -51.20 12.70
N GLY A 180 4.25 -52.46 12.95
CA GLY A 180 4.27 -53.05 14.28
C GLY A 180 2.87 -53.14 14.90
N ARG A 181 2.65 -52.41 16.01
CA ARG A 181 1.35 -52.34 16.71
C ARG A 181 0.47 -51.19 16.21
N LEU A 182 0.92 -50.43 15.22
CA LEU A 182 0.19 -49.29 14.64
C LEU A 182 -0.11 -49.59 13.18
N THR A 183 -1.12 -48.90 12.65
CA THR A 183 -1.41 -48.83 11.23
C THR A 183 -1.01 -47.46 10.70
N LYS A 184 -0.23 -47.45 9.63
CA LYS A 184 0.19 -46.26 8.88
C LYS A 184 -0.78 -46.00 7.73
N VAL A 185 -1.48 -44.88 7.75
CA VAL A 185 -2.37 -44.41 6.68
C VAL A 185 -1.61 -43.36 5.85
N ARG A 186 -1.54 -43.55 4.53
CA ARG A 186 -0.97 -42.56 3.60
C ARG A 186 -2.07 -41.83 2.84
N ALA A 187 -2.00 -40.50 2.79
CA ALA A 187 -3.00 -39.69 2.11
C ALA A 187 -2.40 -38.43 1.50
N LEU A 188 -2.98 -37.95 0.40
CA LEU A 188 -2.71 -36.62 -0.15
C LEU A 188 -3.77 -35.66 0.35
N VAL A 189 -3.38 -34.60 1.06
CA VAL A 189 -4.32 -33.66 1.66
C VAL A 189 -3.88 -32.22 1.34
N PRO A 190 -4.80 -31.33 0.94
CA PRO A 190 -4.48 -29.91 0.79
C PRO A 190 -4.03 -29.30 2.11
N GLU A 191 -2.95 -28.53 2.11
CA GLU A 191 -2.41 -27.89 3.32
C GLU A 191 -3.45 -27.01 4.03
N ALA A 192 -4.37 -26.43 3.26
CA ALA A 192 -5.46 -25.59 3.76
C ALA A 192 -6.39 -26.31 4.76
N GLU A 193 -6.50 -27.63 4.66
CA GLU A 193 -7.41 -28.46 5.46
C GLU A 193 -6.74 -29.04 6.72
N LEU A 194 -5.44 -28.79 6.90
CA LEU A 194 -4.63 -29.36 7.98
C LEU A 194 -4.48 -28.46 9.21
N ASP A 195 -5.19 -27.33 9.25
CA ASP A 195 -5.23 -26.47 10.42
C ASP A 195 -5.66 -27.27 11.67
N ARG A 196 -4.78 -27.29 12.68
CA ARG A 196 -4.94 -28.04 13.94
C ARG A 196 -5.15 -29.56 13.79
N TYR A 197 -4.71 -30.16 12.69
CA TYR A 197 -4.86 -31.60 12.46
C TYR A 197 -4.26 -32.45 13.61
N ALA A 198 -3.11 -32.06 14.17
CA ALA A 198 -2.51 -32.74 15.32
C ALA A 198 -3.48 -32.92 16.52
N THR A 199 -4.27 -31.87 16.82
CA THR A 199 -5.23 -31.89 17.93
C THR A 199 -6.44 -32.76 17.61
N ALA A 200 -6.94 -32.68 16.37
CA ALA A 200 -8.03 -33.54 15.90
C ALA A 200 -7.61 -35.01 15.95
N LEU A 201 -6.43 -35.34 15.43
CA LEU A 201 -5.86 -36.68 15.44
C LEU A 201 -5.70 -37.21 16.87
N HIS A 202 -5.13 -36.43 17.78
CA HIS A 202 -5.03 -36.82 19.19
C HIS A 202 -6.40 -37.06 19.83
N SER A 203 -7.42 -36.24 19.51
CA SER A 203 -8.77 -36.43 20.06
C SER A 203 -9.42 -37.71 19.54
N LEU A 204 -9.29 -37.99 18.23
CA LEU A 204 -9.82 -39.20 17.60
C LEU A 204 -9.15 -40.47 18.13
N THR A 205 -7.84 -40.39 18.42
CA THR A 205 -7.01 -41.56 18.78
C THR A 205 -6.71 -41.66 20.27
N HIS A 206 -7.35 -40.84 21.11
CA HIS A 206 -7.07 -40.74 22.54
C HIS A 206 -5.57 -40.53 22.85
N GLY A 207 -4.92 -39.70 22.03
CA GLY A 207 -3.50 -39.32 22.15
C GLY A 207 -2.51 -40.37 21.62
N ARG A 208 -2.99 -41.44 20.98
CA ARG A 208 -2.13 -42.54 20.49
C ARG A 208 -1.73 -42.42 19.02
N GLY A 209 -2.29 -41.45 18.30
CA GLY A 209 -1.98 -41.16 16.91
C GLY A 209 -0.85 -40.15 16.74
N THR A 210 0.00 -40.35 15.75
CA THR A 210 1.03 -39.38 15.33
C THR A 210 1.05 -39.27 13.81
N TYR A 211 1.63 -38.19 13.27
CA TYR A 211 1.71 -38.02 11.83
C TYR A 211 2.98 -37.30 11.39
N ARG A 212 3.31 -37.48 10.11
CA ARG A 212 4.31 -36.71 9.37
C ARG A 212 3.68 -36.17 8.10
N GLN A 213 4.23 -35.06 7.61
CA GLN A 213 3.79 -34.43 6.37
C GLN A 213 5.02 -34.03 5.55
N LYS A 214 4.92 -34.16 4.23
CA LYS A 214 5.89 -33.61 3.27
C LYS A 214 5.14 -32.97 2.10
N PHE A 215 5.72 -31.93 1.49
CA PHE A 215 5.18 -31.35 0.26
C PHE A 215 5.20 -32.38 -0.86
N HIS A 216 4.10 -32.47 -1.62
CA HIS A 216 3.98 -33.35 -2.78
C HIS A 216 3.95 -32.56 -4.09
N VAL A 217 2.90 -31.75 -4.31
CA VAL A 217 2.70 -31.02 -5.57
C VAL A 217 1.74 -29.84 -5.37
N TYR A 218 1.74 -28.88 -6.30
CA TYR A 218 0.66 -27.90 -6.43
C TYR A 218 -0.46 -28.43 -7.32
N GLN A 219 -1.71 -28.32 -6.86
CA GLN A 219 -2.91 -28.74 -7.59
C GLN A 219 -3.88 -27.57 -7.74
N GLU A 220 -4.68 -27.59 -8.82
CA GLU A 220 -5.76 -26.63 -9.04
C GLU A 220 -6.79 -26.69 -7.91
N VAL A 221 -7.10 -25.53 -7.34
CA VAL A 221 -8.11 -25.40 -6.29
C VAL A 221 -9.49 -25.60 -6.90
N PRO A 222 -10.36 -26.44 -6.30
CA PRO A 222 -11.75 -26.58 -6.75
C PRO A 222 -12.47 -25.22 -6.78
N PRO A 223 -13.36 -24.95 -7.75
CA PRO A 223 -13.99 -23.65 -7.93
C PRO A 223 -14.63 -23.08 -6.66
N ASP A 224 -15.37 -23.90 -5.91
CA ASP A 224 -16.05 -23.49 -4.67
C ASP A 224 -15.07 -23.04 -3.57
N ALA A 225 -13.90 -23.68 -3.50
CA ALA A 225 -12.85 -23.30 -2.56
C ALA A 225 -12.08 -22.08 -3.05
N ALA A 226 -11.85 -21.96 -4.36
CA ALA A 226 -11.14 -20.84 -4.97
C ALA A 226 -11.87 -19.50 -4.70
N HIS A 227 -13.20 -19.46 -4.89
CA HIS A 227 -13.99 -18.25 -4.59
C HIS A 227 -13.83 -17.78 -3.14
N LYS A 228 -13.87 -18.71 -2.18
CA LYS A 228 -13.68 -18.39 -0.75
C LYS A 228 -12.28 -17.83 -0.48
N VAL A 229 -11.24 -18.45 -1.06
CA VAL A 229 -9.86 -17.98 -0.89
C VAL A 229 -9.68 -16.59 -1.49
N VAL A 230 -10.24 -16.32 -2.67
CA VAL A 230 -10.18 -15.00 -3.33
C VAL A 230 -10.86 -13.93 -2.47
N GLU A 231 -12.06 -14.20 -1.93
CA GLU A 231 -12.76 -13.24 -1.08
C GLU A 231 -12.04 -12.95 0.23
N VAL A 232 -11.57 -14.00 0.92
CA VAL A 232 -10.77 -13.85 2.15
C VAL A 232 -9.52 -13.06 1.85
N ARG A 233 -8.81 -13.39 0.75
CA ARG A 233 -7.58 -12.71 0.38
C ARG A 233 -7.82 -11.25 -0.01
N LYS A 234 -8.92 -10.94 -0.71
CA LYS A 234 -9.32 -9.56 -1.01
C LYS A 234 -9.59 -8.79 0.28
N LYS A 235 -10.33 -9.37 1.23
CA LYS A 235 -10.55 -8.79 2.55
C LYS A 235 -9.25 -8.63 3.32
N GLU A 236 -8.33 -9.57 3.27
CA GLU A 236 -7.01 -9.45 3.90
C GLU A 236 -6.14 -8.39 3.26
N LEU A 237 -6.17 -8.23 1.94
CA LEU A 237 -5.42 -7.18 1.24
C LEU A 237 -5.98 -5.82 1.58
N LEU A 238 -7.32 -5.67 1.59
CA LEU A 238 -8.02 -4.48 2.05
C LEU A 238 -7.77 -4.23 3.54
N ALA A 239 -7.81 -5.28 4.37
CA ALA A 239 -7.60 -5.22 5.79
C ALA A 239 -6.15 -4.95 6.15
N ALA A 240 -5.17 -5.47 5.41
CA ALA A 240 -3.76 -5.16 5.58
C ALA A 240 -3.49 -3.71 5.18
N LEU A 241 -4.14 -3.22 4.12
CA LEU A 241 -4.20 -1.78 3.80
C LEU A 241 -4.77 -0.99 4.99
N SER A 242 -5.85 -1.48 5.61
CA SER A 242 -6.54 -0.80 6.73
C SER A 242 -5.87 -0.97 8.11
N ALA A 243 -5.17 -2.08 8.37
CA ALA A 243 -4.58 -2.44 9.66
C ALA A 243 -3.16 -1.92 9.79
N ALA A 244 -2.48 -1.73 8.66
CA ALA A 244 -1.37 -0.78 8.59
C ALA A 244 -1.82 0.62 9.07
N CYS A 245 -3.09 0.98 8.91
CA CYS A 245 -3.67 2.22 9.44
C CYS A 245 -4.19 2.16 10.90
N GLN A 246 -4.50 0.98 11.48
CA GLN A 246 -5.17 0.88 12.80
C GLN A 246 -4.28 0.54 14.02
N ARG A 247 -3.02 0.10 13.86
CA ARG A 247 -2.17 -0.36 15.00
C ARG A 247 -1.74 0.72 16.02
N VAL A 248 -2.25 1.95 15.93
CA VAL A 248 -1.87 3.07 16.81
C VAL A 248 -2.73 3.14 18.09
N ASP A 249 -3.91 2.51 18.14
CA ASP A 249 -4.86 2.70 19.25
C ASP A 249 -5.13 1.41 20.03
N ARG A 250 -4.45 1.19 21.17
CA ARG A 250 -5.04 0.65 22.42
C ARG A 250 -4.03 0.58 23.58
N SER A 251 -4.16 1.52 24.52
CA SER A 251 -4.07 1.26 25.96
C SER A 251 -5.33 1.86 26.62
N ALA A 252 -6.05 1.04 27.38
CA ALA A 252 -7.30 1.36 28.09
C ALA A 252 -7.01 1.71 29.58
N PRO A 253 -7.96 1.86 30.54
CA PRO A 253 -9.44 1.97 30.49
C PRO A 253 -10.06 3.00 31.49
N ALA A 254 -11.40 2.97 31.61
CA ALA A 254 -12.21 3.08 32.84
C ALA A 254 -13.03 4.37 33.13
N GLY A 255 -14.22 4.13 33.71
CA GLY A 255 -15.14 5.11 34.32
C GLY A 255 -16.52 5.12 33.64
N GLU A 256 -17.39 4.13 33.90
CA GLU A 256 -18.48 4.17 34.91
C GLU A 256 -19.50 5.32 34.73
N GLY A 257 -20.78 4.96 34.57
CA GLY A 257 -21.87 5.94 34.46
C GLY A 257 -23.23 5.33 34.11
N ARG A 258 -23.71 4.48 35.02
CA ARG A 258 -24.98 3.71 35.08
C ARG A 258 -26.26 4.56 35.12
N VAL A 259 -27.32 4.14 34.40
CA VAL A 259 -28.78 4.26 34.71
C VAL A 259 -29.52 3.17 33.88
N MET A 260 -29.74 1.92 34.35
CA MET A 260 -30.93 1.33 35.05
C MET A 260 -32.25 2.11 34.89
N SER A 261 -33.43 1.58 34.57
CA SER A 261 -34.05 0.26 34.34
C SER A 261 -35.47 0.59 33.78
N ASP A 262 -36.37 -0.27 33.30
CA ASP A 262 -36.64 -1.66 33.61
C ASP A 262 -37.67 -2.24 32.60
N THR A 263 -37.52 -3.55 32.31
CA THR A 263 -38.53 -4.63 32.08
C THR A 263 -39.76 -4.43 31.15
N THR A 264 -40.22 -5.38 30.31
CA THR A 264 -40.27 -6.87 30.36
C THR A 264 -40.53 -7.47 28.94
N ALA A 265 -40.28 -8.77 28.77
CA ALA A 265 -40.02 -9.51 27.51
C ALA A 265 -41.25 -10.29 26.90
N PRO A 266 -41.09 -11.26 25.95
CA PRO A 266 -41.59 -11.24 24.56
C PRO A 266 -42.67 -12.34 24.27
N PRO A 267 -43.16 -12.59 23.02
CA PRO A 267 -42.43 -13.41 22.02
C PRO A 267 -42.77 -13.20 20.51
N ALA A 268 -41.99 -13.92 19.67
CA ALA A 268 -42.27 -14.46 18.33
C ALA A 268 -42.11 -13.58 17.06
N SER A 269 -41.16 -14.00 16.20
CA SER A 269 -40.98 -13.62 14.79
C SER A 269 -42.25 -13.85 13.95
N PRO A 270 -42.44 -13.09 12.85
CA PRO A 270 -42.04 -13.67 11.55
C PRO A 270 -41.47 -12.68 10.51
N ALA A 271 -40.63 -13.24 9.64
CA ALA A 271 -40.31 -12.86 8.26
C ALA A 271 -39.73 -11.47 7.93
N ALA A 272 -38.62 -11.49 7.18
CA ALA A 272 -37.81 -10.35 6.76
C ALA A 272 -38.52 -9.41 5.75
N PRO A 273 -38.34 -8.08 5.87
CA PRO A 273 -38.51 -7.17 4.75
C PRO A 273 -37.20 -7.10 3.95
N THR A 274 -37.34 -7.07 2.63
CA THR A 274 -36.28 -6.79 1.66
C THR A 274 -35.54 -5.49 2.01
N PRO A 275 -34.20 -5.41 1.89
CA PRO A 275 -33.49 -4.17 2.18
C PRO A 275 -33.84 -3.13 1.11
N SER A 276 -34.47 -2.05 1.56
CA SER A 276 -34.60 -0.80 0.80
C SER A 276 -33.19 -0.31 0.40
N PRO A 277 -33.00 0.25 -0.82
CA PRO A 277 -31.71 0.76 -1.24
C PRO A 277 -31.20 1.79 -0.23
N ALA A 278 -29.95 1.63 0.20
CA ALA A 278 -29.28 2.60 1.06
C ALA A 278 -29.31 3.99 0.42
N PRO A 279 -29.50 5.07 1.20
CA PRO A 279 -29.44 6.43 0.67
C PRO A 279 -28.08 6.67 -0.02
N PRO A 280 -28.03 7.45 -1.12
CA PRO A 280 -26.79 7.72 -1.82
C PRO A 280 -25.78 8.36 -0.87
N THR A 281 -24.60 7.75 -0.75
CA THR A 281 -23.48 8.31 0.00
C THR A 281 -23.18 9.71 -0.55
N PRO A 282 -23.12 10.75 0.29
CA PRO A 282 -22.87 12.11 -0.19
C PRO A 282 -21.44 12.20 -0.77
N VAL A 283 -21.33 12.45 -2.08
CA VAL A 283 -20.06 12.50 -2.84
C VAL A 283 -19.61 13.95 -2.97
N ALA A 284 -18.33 14.23 -2.72
CA ALA A 284 -17.76 15.57 -2.90
C ALA A 284 -17.81 15.99 -4.38
N THR A 285 -18.01 17.29 -4.63
CA THR A 285 -18.12 17.84 -6.00
C THR A 285 -16.86 18.63 -6.36
N LYS A 286 -16.26 18.37 -7.51
CA LYS A 286 -15.11 19.15 -8.01
C LYS A 286 -15.58 20.56 -8.36
N VAL A 287 -14.98 21.57 -7.75
CA VAL A 287 -15.36 22.99 -7.94
C VAL A 287 -14.37 23.78 -8.79
N ALA A 288 -13.09 23.40 -8.80
CA ALA A 288 -12.09 24.05 -9.64
C ALA A 288 -10.90 23.14 -9.92
N VAL A 289 -10.20 23.45 -11.01
CA VAL A 289 -8.90 22.88 -11.38
C VAL A 289 -7.98 24.06 -11.66
N VAL A 290 -6.86 24.13 -10.94
CA VAL A 290 -5.86 25.18 -11.10
C VAL A 290 -4.62 24.57 -11.73
N GLU A 291 -4.25 25.04 -12.92
CA GLU A 291 -3.11 24.52 -13.69
C GLU A 291 -1.93 25.49 -13.67
N GLY A 292 -0.78 25.07 -14.21
CA GLY A 292 0.42 25.91 -14.35
C GLY A 292 1.49 25.68 -13.27
N PHE A 293 1.30 24.65 -12.43
CA PHE A 293 2.30 24.23 -11.43
C PHE A 293 3.38 23.35 -12.06
N LEU A 294 4.51 23.19 -11.37
CA LEU A 294 5.60 22.32 -11.80
C LEU A 294 5.87 21.27 -10.72
N THR A 295 5.33 20.06 -10.94
CA THR A 295 5.35 18.94 -9.98
C THR A 295 4.90 19.39 -8.58
N PRO A 296 3.63 19.81 -8.42
CA PRO A 296 3.13 20.29 -7.14
C PRO A 296 3.09 19.13 -6.14
N GLU A 297 3.62 19.37 -4.94
CA GLU A 297 3.87 18.32 -3.96
C GLU A 297 2.96 18.46 -2.74
N SER A 298 2.82 19.65 -2.18
CA SER A 298 2.00 19.94 -1.01
C SER A 298 1.13 21.19 -1.22
N VAL A 299 0.01 21.27 -0.50
CA VAL A 299 -0.85 22.46 -0.46
C VAL A 299 -1.31 22.76 0.96
N LYS A 300 -1.20 24.03 1.37
CA LYS A 300 -1.67 24.48 2.69
C LYS A 300 -2.55 25.72 2.59
N TYR A 301 -3.69 25.68 3.28
CA TYR A 301 -4.57 26.85 3.41
C TYR A 301 -4.09 27.76 4.55
N ASP A 302 -3.87 29.03 4.24
CA ASP A 302 -3.66 30.08 5.23
C ASP A 302 -4.97 30.82 5.51
N THR A 303 -5.52 30.57 6.70
CA THR A 303 -6.75 31.21 7.16
C THR A 303 -6.63 32.73 7.37
N ALA A 304 -5.42 33.23 7.66
CA ALA A 304 -5.22 34.65 7.96
C ALA A 304 -5.25 35.52 6.69
N GLN A 305 -4.61 35.03 5.62
CA GLN A 305 -4.56 35.72 4.33
C GLN A 305 -5.64 35.26 3.35
N ASP A 306 -6.35 34.17 3.67
CA ASP A 306 -7.33 33.50 2.80
C ASP A 306 -6.73 33.09 1.44
N VAL A 307 -5.57 32.43 1.48
CA VAL A 307 -4.82 31.95 0.29
C VAL A 307 -4.36 30.51 0.47
N TYR A 308 -4.09 29.82 -0.62
CA TYR A 308 -3.44 28.51 -0.64
C TYR A 308 -1.98 28.67 -1.05
N PHE A 309 -1.07 28.11 -0.24
CA PHE A 309 0.31 27.91 -0.62
C PHE A 309 0.47 26.54 -1.27
N VAL A 310 1.17 26.48 -2.40
CA VAL A 310 1.44 25.23 -3.12
C VAL A 310 2.95 25.09 -3.32
N SER A 311 3.55 24.00 -2.86
CA SER A 311 4.97 23.72 -3.10
C SER A 311 5.16 23.05 -4.46
N ASN A 312 6.20 23.49 -5.18
CA ASN A 312 6.54 23.00 -6.51
C ASN A 312 7.99 22.53 -6.49
N VAL A 313 8.19 21.22 -6.67
CA VAL A 313 9.53 20.61 -6.66
C VAL A 313 10.37 21.09 -7.83
N ASN A 314 9.77 21.30 -9.00
CA ASN A 314 10.41 21.79 -10.22
C ASN A 314 11.73 21.09 -10.59
N GLY A 315 11.73 19.76 -10.69
CA GLY A 315 12.94 19.02 -11.04
C GLY A 315 12.99 17.66 -10.37
N GLY A 316 14.19 17.21 -10.01
CA GLY A 316 14.37 15.96 -9.28
C GLY A 316 13.98 16.12 -7.80
N PRO A 317 13.30 15.14 -7.18
CA PRO A 317 12.87 15.25 -5.79
C PRO A 317 14.01 15.28 -4.75
N LEU A 318 15.24 15.01 -5.19
CA LEU A 318 16.50 15.06 -4.43
C LEU A 318 17.51 16.05 -5.01
N ALA A 319 17.17 16.74 -6.11
CA ALA A 319 18.09 17.64 -6.79
C ALA A 319 18.28 18.91 -5.97
N LYS A 320 19.54 19.27 -5.67
CA LYS A 320 19.91 20.55 -5.03
C LYS A 320 20.24 21.60 -6.09
N ASP A 321 19.30 21.83 -7.00
CA ASP A 321 19.41 22.70 -8.18
C ASP A 321 18.85 24.12 -7.96
N ASN A 322 18.30 24.37 -6.78
CA ASN A 322 17.84 25.68 -6.31
C ASN A 322 16.78 26.34 -7.22
N ASN A 323 15.92 25.55 -7.86
CA ASN A 323 14.89 26.03 -8.79
C ASN A 323 13.44 25.82 -8.29
N GLY A 324 13.26 25.22 -7.11
CA GLY A 324 11.97 24.98 -6.49
C GLY A 324 11.30 26.28 -6.07
N PHE A 325 9.96 26.28 -6.00
CA PHE A 325 9.20 27.47 -5.65
C PHE A 325 7.89 27.18 -4.92
N ILE A 326 7.37 28.19 -4.23
CA ILE A 326 6.04 28.19 -3.60
C ILE A 326 5.13 29.14 -4.37
N SER A 327 3.93 28.68 -4.73
CA SER A 327 2.88 29.49 -5.35
C SER A 327 1.86 29.96 -4.33
N ARG A 328 1.24 31.13 -4.57
CA ARG A 328 0.05 31.63 -3.89
C ARG A 328 -1.15 31.57 -4.82
N VAL A 329 -2.21 30.93 -4.35
CA VAL A 329 -3.44 30.71 -5.09
C VAL A 329 -4.62 31.22 -4.27
N ARG A 330 -5.52 31.94 -4.91
CA ARG A 330 -6.76 32.40 -4.28
C ARG A 330 -7.78 31.27 -4.18
N PRO A 331 -8.72 31.32 -3.21
CA PRO A 331 -9.76 30.31 -3.05
C PRO A 331 -10.73 30.15 -4.22
N ASP A 332 -10.77 31.13 -5.12
CA ASP A 332 -11.50 31.10 -6.40
C ASP A 332 -10.75 30.32 -7.51
N GLY A 333 -9.52 29.90 -7.25
CA GLY A 333 -8.66 29.16 -8.18
C GLY A 333 -7.72 30.04 -9.00
N ALA A 334 -7.76 31.36 -8.85
CA ALA A 334 -6.83 32.26 -9.54
C ALA A 334 -5.43 32.20 -8.89
N ILE A 335 -4.38 32.08 -9.68
CA ILE A 335 -3.00 32.17 -9.19
C ILE A 335 -2.69 33.65 -8.92
N GLU A 336 -2.54 33.99 -7.65
CA GLU A 336 -2.16 35.34 -7.21
C GLU A 336 -0.69 35.63 -7.55
N ASN A 337 0.17 34.65 -7.25
CA ASN A 337 1.59 34.70 -7.60
C ASN A 337 2.13 33.28 -7.77
N LEU A 338 2.55 32.94 -8.98
CA LEU A 338 3.04 31.59 -9.29
C LEU A 338 4.34 31.26 -8.55
N LYS A 339 5.24 32.23 -8.38
CA LYS A 339 6.55 32.07 -7.78
C LYS A 339 6.73 33.05 -6.63
N PHE A 340 5.85 32.93 -5.64
CA PHE A 340 5.85 33.79 -4.45
C PHE A 340 7.14 33.67 -3.64
N VAL A 341 7.64 32.44 -3.48
CA VAL A 341 9.00 32.16 -2.97
C VAL A 341 9.71 31.36 -4.06
N GLU A 342 10.82 31.88 -4.59
CA GLU A 342 11.52 31.27 -5.72
C GLU A 342 12.99 31.00 -5.37
N GLY A 343 13.44 29.75 -5.51
CA GLY A 343 14.83 29.38 -5.38
C GLY A 343 15.73 30.18 -6.33
N ALA A 344 16.91 30.55 -5.87
CA ALA A 344 17.89 31.39 -6.58
C ALA A 344 17.48 32.87 -6.79
N HIS A 345 16.33 33.31 -6.26
CA HIS A 345 15.89 34.70 -6.35
C HIS A 345 15.78 35.33 -4.96
N ASN A 346 16.07 36.64 -4.85
CA ASN A 346 15.90 37.42 -3.61
C ASN A 346 16.56 36.81 -2.35
N GLY A 347 17.72 36.16 -2.52
CA GLY A 347 18.44 35.51 -1.41
C GLY A 347 17.80 34.21 -0.91
N VAL A 348 16.77 33.70 -1.60
CA VAL A 348 16.14 32.42 -1.28
C VAL A 348 16.97 31.28 -1.83
N THR A 349 17.22 30.29 -0.98
CA THR A 349 17.63 28.96 -1.41
C THR A 349 16.44 28.03 -1.25
N LEU A 350 15.99 27.38 -2.31
CA LEU A 350 14.88 26.43 -2.31
C LEU A 350 15.04 25.47 -3.48
N ASN A 351 15.16 24.17 -3.21
CA ASN A 351 15.54 23.19 -4.22
C ASN A 351 14.35 22.35 -4.66
N ALA A 352 13.85 21.48 -3.79
CA ALA A 352 12.77 20.54 -4.08
C ALA A 352 11.73 20.54 -2.95
N PRO A 353 11.02 21.67 -2.73
CA PRO A 353 10.12 21.87 -1.60
C PRO A 353 8.98 20.85 -1.61
N LYS A 354 8.70 20.28 -0.44
CA LYS A 354 7.67 19.27 -0.21
C LYS A 354 6.61 19.78 0.76
N GLY A 355 6.45 19.11 1.90
CA GLY A 355 5.48 19.46 2.92
C GLY A 355 5.58 20.89 3.42
N LEU A 356 4.40 21.46 3.65
CA LEU A 356 4.20 22.83 4.07
C LEU A 356 3.51 22.87 5.42
N ALA A 357 3.98 23.73 6.31
CA ALA A 357 3.31 23.99 7.56
C ALA A 357 3.31 25.47 7.92
N LEU A 358 2.22 25.95 8.51
CA LEU A 358 2.06 27.35 8.90
C LEU A 358 2.06 27.48 10.42
N ARG A 359 2.79 28.47 10.92
CA ARG A 359 2.73 28.88 12.33
C ARG A 359 2.85 30.40 12.42
N GLY A 360 1.75 31.06 12.76
CA GLY A 360 1.69 32.52 12.73
C GLY A 360 2.04 33.04 11.34
N ASP A 361 2.94 34.01 11.27
CA ASP A 361 3.41 34.60 10.01
C ASP A 361 4.57 33.82 9.35
N THR A 362 4.87 32.60 9.80
CA THR A 362 5.96 31.78 9.25
C THR A 362 5.43 30.58 8.49
N LEU A 363 5.85 30.47 7.22
CA LEU A 363 5.69 29.30 6.37
C LEU A 363 6.95 28.42 6.48
N TRP A 364 6.77 27.21 7.02
CA TRP A 364 7.80 26.18 7.12
C TRP A 364 7.72 25.23 5.95
N VAL A 365 8.88 24.90 5.38
CA VAL A 365 8.98 24.10 4.15
C VAL A 365 10.04 23.01 4.33
N ALA A 366 9.69 21.78 3.99
CA ALA A 366 10.65 20.67 3.92
C ALA A 366 11.37 20.73 2.57
N ASP A 367 12.68 20.97 2.58
CA ASP A 367 13.51 21.06 1.39
C ASP A 367 14.70 20.10 1.48
N ILE A 368 14.49 18.87 1.00
CA ILE A 368 15.47 17.78 0.92
C ILE A 368 16.00 17.34 2.30
N ASP A 369 16.98 18.05 2.83
CA ASP A 369 17.65 17.80 4.12
C ASP A 369 17.69 19.05 5.01
N VAL A 370 16.93 20.09 4.64
CA VAL A 370 16.84 21.36 5.35
C VAL A 370 15.37 21.73 5.56
N ILE A 371 15.04 22.22 6.76
CA ILE A 371 13.77 22.91 7.02
C ILE A 371 13.99 24.40 6.85
N ARG A 372 13.20 25.02 5.97
CA ARG A 372 13.28 26.45 5.67
C ARG A 372 12.07 27.17 6.21
N ALA A 373 12.28 28.38 6.69
CA ALA A 373 11.23 29.28 7.15
C ALA A 373 11.19 30.51 6.26
N PHE A 374 10.00 30.85 5.78
CA PHE A 374 9.72 32.07 5.03
C PHE A 374 8.67 32.89 5.74
N ASP A 375 8.71 34.20 5.55
CA ASP A 375 7.62 35.09 5.89
C ASP A 375 6.41 34.77 5.00
N ALA A 376 5.28 34.40 5.60
CA ALA A 376 4.09 33.98 4.85
C ALA A 376 3.45 35.14 4.06
N LYS A 377 3.73 36.40 4.40
CA LYS A 377 3.15 37.57 3.72
C LYS A 377 4.06 38.05 2.59
N THR A 378 5.36 38.09 2.81
CA THR A 378 6.33 38.68 1.88
C THR A 378 7.16 37.67 1.10
N GLY A 379 7.23 36.42 1.57
CA GLY A 379 8.07 35.37 0.98
C GLY A 379 9.55 35.48 1.36
N ALA A 380 9.94 36.47 2.18
CA ALA A 380 11.32 36.68 2.58
C ALA A 380 11.84 35.50 3.44
N PRO A 381 13.10 35.05 3.24
CA PRO A 381 13.69 34.01 4.07
C PRO A 381 13.85 34.49 5.52
N ARG A 382 13.44 33.67 6.48
CA ARG A 382 13.50 33.96 7.93
C ARG A 382 14.52 33.10 8.66
N ASP A 383 14.55 31.80 8.39
CA ASP A 383 15.44 30.86 9.07
C ASP A 383 15.68 29.59 8.25
N SER A 384 16.72 28.84 8.62
CA SER A 384 16.97 27.50 8.09
C SER A 384 17.57 26.59 9.16
N VAL A 385 17.15 25.32 9.15
CA VAL A 385 17.65 24.30 10.09
C VAL A 385 18.04 23.08 9.27
N SER A 386 19.34 22.78 9.22
CA SER A 386 19.84 21.60 8.53
C SER A 386 19.67 20.34 9.37
N LEU A 387 19.20 19.27 8.73
CA LEU A 387 19.06 17.92 9.29
C LEU A 387 20.13 16.96 8.74
N ALA A 388 21.04 17.47 7.90
CA ALA A 388 22.05 16.66 7.21
C ALA A 388 23.01 15.94 8.18
N SER A 389 23.38 16.58 9.30
CA SER A 389 24.26 15.99 10.32
C SER A 389 23.65 14.79 11.04
N LEU A 390 22.32 14.68 11.05
CA LEU A 390 21.59 13.52 11.58
C LEU A 390 21.30 12.48 10.48
N GLY A 391 21.83 12.69 9.28
CA GLY A 391 21.72 11.79 8.13
C GLY A 391 20.31 11.73 7.56
N ALA A 392 19.57 12.84 7.51
CA ALA A 392 18.29 12.91 6.82
C ALA A 392 18.40 12.38 5.38
N VAL A 393 17.44 11.55 4.96
CA VAL A 393 17.51 10.86 3.66
C VAL A 393 16.50 11.43 2.68
N PHE A 394 15.25 11.55 3.10
CA PHE A 394 14.16 12.06 2.28
C PHE A 394 13.09 12.71 3.16
N LEU A 395 13.26 14.00 3.45
CA LEU A 395 12.26 14.76 4.19
C LEU A 395 11.01 14.94 3.33
N ASN A 396 9.85 14.77 3.95
CA ASN A 396 8.60 14.70 3.22
C ASN A 396 7.57 15.71 3.72
N ASP A 397 7.08 15.55 4.95
CA ASP A 397 5.99 16.36 5.48
C ASP A 397 6.31 16.96 6.87
N ILE A 398 5.61 18.03 7.23
CA ILE A 398 5.82 18.82 8.45
C ILE A 398 4.52 19.01 9.22
N ALA A 399 4.52 18.68 10.50
CA ALA A 399 3.48 19.05 11.45
C ALA A 399 4.01 20.06 12.49
N VAL A 400 3.17 21.03 12.86
CA VAL A 400 3.45 21.97 13.96
C VAL A 400 2.68 21.55 15.20
N ALA A 401 3.39 21.32 16.30
CA ALA A 401 2.75 21.07 17.59
C ALA A 401 2.30 22.38 18.26
N PRO A 402 1.30 22.37 19.15
CA PRO A 402 0.88 23.53 19.93
C PRO A 402 2.01 24.18 20.74
N THR A 403 2.99 23.39 21.15
CA THR A 403 4.22 23.86 21.83
C THR A 403 5.12 24.69 20.93
N GLY A 404 4.88 24.70 19.62
CA GLY A 404 5.68 25.35 18.61
C GLY A 404 6.82 24.50 18.04
N ALA A 405 6.98 23.27 18.52
CA ALA A 405 7.92 22.32 17.94
C ALA A 405 7.45 21.84 16.56
N LEU A 406 8.39 21.64 15.64
CA LEU A 406 8.13 21.06 14.33
C LEU A 406 8.46 19.57 14.36
N TYR A 407 7.64 18.77 13.69
CA TYR A 407 7.85 17.34 13.52
C TYR A 407 7.89 17.02 12.03
N ILE A 408 8.96 16.36 11.59
CA ILE A 408 9.26 16.19 10.17
C ILE A 408 9.47 14.72 9.87
N THR A 409 8.76 14.20 8.88
CA THR A 409 8.95 12.82 8.42
C THR A 409 10.20 12.68 7.55
N ASP A 410 11.00 11.66 7.83
CA ASP A 410 12.07 11.18 6.96
C ASP A 410 11.69 9.78 6.48
N THR A 411 11.29 9.71 5.21
CA THR A 411 10.75 8.49 4.59
C THR A 411 11.82 7.41 4.42
N GLY A 412 13.11 7.75 4.56
CA GLY A 412 14.21 6.78 4.48
C GLY A 412 14.40 6.17 3.09
N ILE A 413 13.81 6.76 2.05
CA ILE A 413 13.90 6.29 0.66
C ILE A 413 14.94 7.05 -0.14
N ARG A 414 15.51 6.40 -1.15
CA ARG A 414 16.31 7.03 -2.20
C ARG A 414 15.80 6.58 -3.55
N PHE A 415 16.06 7.39 -4.56
CA PHE A 415 15.86 7.00 -5.95
C PHE A 415 17.21 6.63 -6.53
N ASP A 416 17.33 5.46 -7.16
CA ASP A 416 18.53 5.14 -7.95
C ASP A 416 18.53 5.92 -9.29
N ASP A 417 19.62 5.83 -10.04
CA ASP A 417 19.82 6.55 -11.31
C ASP A 417 18.79 6.18 -12.39
N VAL A 418 18.02 5.12 -12.18
CA VAL A 418 16.97 4.61 -13.08
C VAL A 418 15.55 4.86 -12.52
N GLY A 419 15.46 5.51 -11.35
CA GLY A 419 14.21 5.93 -10.71
C GLY A 419 13.54 4.88 -9.82
N ASN A 420 14.18 3.74 -9.51
CA ASN A 420 13.63 2.79 -8.55
C ASN A 420 13.70 3.36 -7.13
N VAL A 421 12.68 3.07 -6.33
CA VAL A 421 12.64 3.42 -4.91
C VAL A 421 13.45 2.41 -4.12
N LEU A 422 14.64 2.80 -3.70
CA LEU A 422 15.44 2.11 -2.70
C LEU A 422 15.02 2.56 -1.30
N HIS A 423 15.11 1.68 -0.32
CA HIS A 423 14.84 2.00 1.09
C HIS A 423 16.03 1.62 1.95
N PRO A 424 17.11 2.42 1.92
CA PRO A 424 18.27 2.19 2.77
C PRO A 424 17.98 2.43 4.27
N GLY A 425 16.85 3.09 4.58
CA GLY A 425 16.47 3.45 5.94
C GLY A 425 17.41 4.51 6.56
N PRO A 426 17.23 4.81 7.85
CA PRO A 426 16.13 4.37 8.71
C PRO A 426 14.89 5.27 8.56
N ASP A 427 13.71 4.70 8.79
CA ASP A 427 12.47 5.47 8.94
C ASP A 427 12.48 6.28 10.22
N ARG A 428 12.25 7.59 10.13
CA ARG A 428 12.35 8.49 11.27
C ARG A 428 11.35 9.64 11.22
N ILE A 429 11.13 10.20 12.40
CA ILE A 429 10.51 11.52 12.57
C ILE A 429 11.50 12.37 13.36
N PHE A 430 11.92 13.49 12.76
CA PHE A 430 12.73 14.49 13.43
C PHE A 430 11.82 15.44 14.22
N ARG A 431 12.35 15.98 15.31
CA ARG A 431 11.74 17.08 16.06
C ARG A 431 12.70 18.25 16.07
N ILE A 432 12.19 19.43 15.73
CA ILE A 432 12.87 20.70 15.93
C ILE A 432 12.13 21.43 17.05
N GLY A 433 12.79 21.59 18.19
CA GLY A 433 12.23 22.33 19.31
C GLY A 433 12.12 23.83 19.02
N PRO A 434 11.32 24.60 19.80
CA PRO A 434 11.29 26.06 19.70
C PRO A 434 12.65 26.73 19.92
N ASP A 435 13.55 26.05 20.62
CA ASP A 435 14.95 26.39 20.87
C ASP A 435 15.89 26.02 19.70
N ARG A 436 15.34 25.56 18.57
CA ARG A 436 16.03 25.05 17.39
C ARG A 436 16.83 23.77 17.60
N GLN A 437 16.72 23.12 18.76
CA GLN A 437 17.38 21.83 18.95
C GLN A 437 16.72 20.75 18.10
N VAL A 438 17.56 20.01 17.39
CA VAL A 438 17.14 18.95 16.49
C VAL A 438 17.37 17.60 17.14
N THR A 439 16.32 16.81 17.28
CA THR A 439 16.39 15.44 17.82
C THR A 439 15.64 14.45 16.95
N VAL A 440 15.96 13.16 17.08
CA VAL A 440 15.15 12.09 16.49
C VAL A 440 14.05 11.75 17.50
N ALA A 441 12.80 12.12 17.18
CA ALA A 441 11.66 11.88 18.06
C ALA A 441 11.24 10.42 18.05
N VAL A 442 11.21 9.82 16.86
CA VAL A 442 10.86 8.40 16.65
C VAL A 442 11.76 7.84 15.56
N ARG A 443 12.21 6.59 15.73
CA ARG A 443 12.98 5.82 14.74
C ARG A 443 12.53 4.37 14.77
N GLY A 444 12.40 3.77 13.59
CA GLY A 444 12.25 2.33 13.46
C GLY A 444 11.39 1.94 12.27
N ASP A 445 11.66 0.75 11.75
CA ASP A 445 11.02 0.22 10.53
C ASP A 445 9.50 0.01 10.70
N THR A 446 8.99 0.05 11.93
CA THR A 446 7.55 0.04 12.24
C THR A 446 6.82 1.30 11.80
N LEU A 447 7.54 2.40 11.54
CA LEU A 447 6.98 3.61 10.92
C LEU A 447 6.58 3.37 9.45
N GLY A 448 7.20 2.38 8.80
CA GLY A 448 6.81 1.90 7.47
C GLY A 448 6.87 2.98 6.39
N ARG A 449 8.01 3.66 6.26
CA ARG A 449 8.26 4.77 5.31
C ARG A 449 7.35 5.96 5.58
N PRO A 450 7.56 6.70 6.69
CA PRO A 450 6.69 7.79 7.08
C PRO A 450 6.70 8.89 6.02
N ASN A 451 5.52 9.35 5.63
CA ASN A 451 5.30 10.23 4.50
C ASN A 451 4.53 11.47 4.96
N GLY A 452 3.19 11.40 5.03
CA GLY A 452 2.37 12.48 5.62
C GLY A 452 2.38 12.46 7.14
N ILE A 453 2.36 13.63 7.78
CA ILE A 453 2.23 13.77 9.23
C ILE A 453 1.29 14.91 9.59
N THR A 454 0.35 14.64 10.49
CA THR A 454 -0.48 15.68 11.10
C THR A 454 -0.67 15.40 12.59
N LEU A 455 -1.20 16.37 13.32
CA LEU A 455 -1.50 16.25 14.74
C LEU A 455 -3.01 16.30 14.93
N ASP A 456 -3.56 15.38 15.74
CA ASP A 456 -5.00 15.37 16.02
C ASP A 456 -5.51 16.73 16.57
N SER A 457 -6.81 16.98 16.40
CA SER A 457 -7.45 18.25 16.79
C SER A 457 -7.41 18.53 18.30
N VAL A 458 -7.05 17.55 19.13
CA VAL A 458 -6.88 17.67 20.58
C VAL A 458 -5.40 17.91 20.96
N GLY A 459 -4.50 17.85 19.98
CA GLY A 459 -3.06 18.05 20.12
C GLY A 459 -2.31 16.92 20.83
N LYS A 460 -2.91 15.72 20.96
CA LYS A 460 -2.37 14.65 21.81
C LYS A 460 -1.74 13.48 21.04
N ARG A 461 -2.03 13.32 19.75
CA ARG A 461 -1.52 12.20 18.95
C ARG A 461 -1.06 12.67 17.57
N PHE A 462 0.09 12.17 17.13
CA PHE A 462 0.51 12.30 15.74
C PHE A 462 -0.15 11.20 14.89
N ILE A 463 -0.64 11.59 13.72
CA ILE A 463 -1.13 10.68 12.70
C ILE A 463 -0.09 10.72 11.58
N VAL A 464 0.53 9.57 11.32
CA VAL A 464 1.59 9.43 10.33
C VAL A 464 1.13 8.42 9.29
N VAL A 465 1.16 8.80 8.02
CA VAL A 465 0.79 7.93 6.90
C VAL A 465 2.04 7.42 6.21
N GLN A 466 1.98 6.18 5.73
CA GLN A 466 3.06 5.54 4.99
C GLN A 466 3.17 6.09 3.56
N PHE A 467 4.32 5.83 2.92
CA PHE A 467 4.60 6.26 1.56
C PHE A 467 3.51 5.83 0.57
N GLY A 468 2.97 6.79 -0.19
CA GLY A 468 1.86 6.59 -1.14
C GLY A 468 0.47 7.05 -0.65
N GLY A 469 0.37 7.57 0.57
CA GLY A 469 -0.81 8.29 1.08
C GLY A 469 -0.44 9.51 1.92
N ARG A 470 -1.38 10.46 2.08
CA ARG A 470 -1.25 11.68 2.89
C ARG A 470 -2.46 11.88 3.78
N VAL A 471 -2.34 12.73 4.80
CA VAL A 471 -3.38 12.93 5.81
C VAL A 471 -3.56 14.41 6.14
N GLU A 472 -4.82 14.84 6.27
CA GLU A 472 -5.17 16.18 6.73
C GLU A 472 -6.43 16.11 7.60
N ILE A 473 -6.58 17.06 8.53
CA ILE A 473 -7.75 17.14 9.41
C ILE A 473 -8.77 18.10 8.83
N ALA A 474 -9.98 17.61 8.62
CA ALA A 474 -11.14 18.37 8.18
C ALA A 474 -12.19 18.50 9.30
N GLY A 475 -12.03 19.49 10.17
CA GLY A 475 -12.88 19.64 11.36
C GLY A 475 -12.66 18.47 12.35
N ASN A 476 -13.69 17.63 12.53
CA ASN A 476 -13.61 16.41 13.36
C ASN A 476 -13.32 15.14 12.56
N ARG A 477 -13.03 15.26 11.25
CA ARG A 477 -12.85 14.14 10.32
C ARG A 477 -11.39 14.04 9.92
N LEU A 478 -10.91 12.81 9.74
CA LEU A 478 -9.59 12.56 9.14
C LEU A 478 -9.76 12.32 7.65
N LEU A 479 -9.07 13.11 6.82
CA LEU A 479 -9.00 12.86 5.38
C LEU A 479 -7.70 12.15 5.05
N VAL A 480 -7.77 11.07 4.27
CA VAL A 480 -6.60 10.31 3.83
C VAL A 480 -6.65 10.12 2.32
N SER A 481 -5.57 10.44 1.62
CA SER A 481 -5.44 10.19 0.18
C SER A 481 -4.73 8.88 -0.07
N SER A 482 -5.08 8.22 -1.18
CA SER A 482 -4.47 6.96 -1.60
C SER A 482 -4.15 7.01 -3.09
N TRP A 483 -2.88 6.79 -3.42
CA TRP A 483 -2.44 6.60 -4.80
C TRP A 483 -2.92 5.25 -5.38
N ALA A 484 -3.09 4.25 -4.52
CA ALA A 484 -3.36 2.87 -4.94
C ALA A 484 -4.74 2.70 -5.56
N ASP A 485 -5.73 3.47 -5.09
CA ASP A 485 -7.11 3.42 -5.58
C ASP A 485 -7.63 4.78 -6.05
N SER A 486 -6.78 5.81 -6.10
CA SER A 486 -7.09 7.16 -6.62
C SER A 486 -8.26 7.81 -5.87
N THR A 487 -8.24 7.74 -4.54
CA THR A 487 -9.32 8.24 -3.68
C THR A 487 -8.83 9.18 -2.58
N VAL A 488 -9.77 9.98 -2.05
CA VAL A 488 -9.68 10.61 -0.72
C VAL A 488 -10.82 10.08 0.13
N SER A 489 -10.48 9.49 1.26
CA SER A 489 -11.43 8.92 2.22
C SER A 489 -11.54 9.80 3.46
N SER A 490 -12.75 9.99 3.96
CA SER A 490 -13.06 10.56 5.26
C SER A 490 -13.22 9.43 6.27
N TYR A 491 -12.61 9.56 7.44
CA TYR A 491 -12.86 8.68 8.58
C TYR A 491 -13.67 9.42 9.63
N GLU A 492 -14.91 8.96 9.81
CA GLU A 492 -15.81 9.39 10.87
C GLU A 492 -16.08 8.21 11.79
N THR A 493 -15.78 8.35 13.08
CA THR A 493 -16.08 7.31 14.09
C THR A 493 -15.51 5.91 13.77
N GLY A 494 -14.38 5.86 13.05
CA GLY A 494 -13.70 4.61 12.69
C GLY A 494 -14.25 3.90 11.45
N GLN A 495 -15.26 4.47 10.79
CA GLN A 495 -15.76 3.99 9.50
C GLN A 495 -15.17 4.82 8.37
N GLU A 496 -14.64 4.14 7.35
CA GLU A 496 -14.14 4.78 6.14
C GLU A 496 -15.29 5.10 5.19
N VAL A 497 -15.37 6.35 4.74
CA VAL A 497 -16.29 6.81 3.71
C VAL A 497 -15.46 7.46 2.60
N LYS A 498 -15.50 6.89 1.40
CA LYS A 498 -14.86 7.49 0.22
C LYS A 498 -15.59 8.77 -0.16
N VAL A 499 -14.94 9.91 0.00
CA VAL A 499 -15.55 11.23 -0.28
C VAL A 499 -15.17 11.75 -1.66
N ILE A 500 -13.99 11.40 -2.18
CA ILE A 500 -13.55 11.73 -3.53
C ILE A 500 -12.99 10.47 -4.19
N THR A 501 -13.36 10.21 -5.45
CA THR A 501 -12.84 9.10 -6.27
C THR A 501 -12.36 9.58 -7.63
N GLY A 502 -11.39 8.89 -8.22
CA GLY A 502 -10.89 9.21 -9.56
C GLY A 502 -9.85 10.33 -9.59
N VAL A 503 -9.09 10.51 -8.51
CA VAL A 503 -8.03 11.50 -8.41
C VAL A 503 -6.68 10.83 -8.67
N PRO A 504 -6.07 10.99 -9.86
CA PRO A 504 -4.85 10.29 -10.21
C PRO A 504 -3.65 10.86 -9.44
N SER A 505 -2.92 10.04 -8.69
CA SER A 505 -1.67 10.44 -8.01
C SER A 505 -1.77 11.70 -7.11
N PRO A 506 -2.62 11.69 -6.06
CA PRO A 506 -2.78 12.82 -5.13
C PRO A 506 -1.53 13.01 -4.28
N ALA A 507 -0.71 14.02 -4.60
CA ALA A 507 0.59 14.25 -3.96
C ALA A 507 0.46 14.53 -2.45
N ASP A 508 -0.57 15.28 -2.07
CA ASP A 508 -0.91 15.72 -0.72
C ASP A 508 -2.40 16.05 -0.58
N ILE A 509 -2.85 16.40 0.62
CA ILE A 509 -4.18 16.94 0.89
C ILE A 509 -4.06 18.20 1.75
N GLY A 510 -4.68 19.29 1.31
CA GLY A 510 -4.97 20.45 2.16
C GLY A 510 -6.45 20.58 2.44
N TYR A 511 -6.81 21.27 3.52
CA TYR A 511 -8.20 21.54 3.88
C TYR A 511 -8.47 23.04 4.06
N ASP A 512 -9.40 23.58 3.26
CA ASP A 512 -10.00 24.89 3.49
C ASP A 512 -11.19 24.71 4.46
N ALA A 513 -10.94 25.00 5.74
CA ALA A 513 -11.96 24.91 6.78
C ALA A 513 -13.07 25.97 6.65
N LYS A 514 -12.77 27.14 6.06
CA LYS A 514 -13.73 28.24 5.89
C LYS A 514 -14.81 27.86 4.87
N ARG A 515 -14.43 27.13 3.81
CA ARG A 515 -15.33 26.73 2.73
C ARG A 515 -15.67 25.23 2.74
N LYS A 516 -15.09 24.47 3.67
CA LYS A 516 -15.17 23.00 3.75
C LYS A 516 -14.73 22.33 2.44
N ARG A 517 -13.59 22.77 1.90
CA ARG A 517 -13.04 22.24 0.64
C ARG A 517 -11.77 21.43 0.88
N VAL A 518 -11.59 20.40 0.06
CA VAL A 518 -10.36 19.61 -0.01
C VAL A 518 -9.56 20.09 -1.21
N LEU A 519 -8.27 20.33 -0.98
CA LEU A 519 -7.30 20.74 -1.97
C LEU A 519 -6.40 19.53 -2.24
N VAL A 520 -6.28 19.13 -3.51
CA VAL A 520 -5.52 17.93 -3.87
C VAL A 520 -4.53 18.26 -4.98
N PRO A 521 -3.22 18.39 -4.68
CA PRO A 521 -2.20 18.54 -5.70
C PRO A 521 -2.05 17.24 -6.48
N ILE A 522 -2.02 17.35 -7.80
CA ILE A 522 -1.90 16.22 -8.72
C ILE A 522 -0.47 16.20 -9.26
N PHE A 523 0.37 15.37 -8.67
CA PHE A 523 1.82 15.38 -8.89
C PHE A 523 2.19 15.27 -10.37
N THR A 524 1.61 14.31 -11.09
CA THR A 524 1.89 14.07 -12.52
C THR A 524 1.10 14.96 -13.46
N GLY A 525 0.11 15.69 -12.93
CA GLY A 525 -0.84 16.48 -13.71
C GLY A 525 -0.59 17.98 -13.64
N ASN A 526 0.44 18.43 -12.90
CA ASN A 526 0.84 19.84 -12.80
C ASN A 526 -0.32 20.79 -12.47
N ARG A 527 -1.23 20.31 -11.62
CA ARG A 527 -2.47 20.99 -11.26
C ARG A 527 -2.84 20.73 -9.81
N VAL A 528 -3.70 21.59 -9.24
CA VAL A 528 -4.38 21.37 -7.97
C VAL A 528 -5.88 21.28 -8.23
N GLU A 529 -6.52 20.23 -7.73
CA GLU A 529 -7.98 20.07 -7.80
C GLU A 529 -8.62 20.52 -6.48
N ILE A 530 -9.67 21.32 -6.57
CA ILE A 530 -10.43 21.82 -5.42
C ILE A 530 -11.78 21.11 -5.41
N TRP A 531 -12.10 20.48 -4.28
CA TRP A 531 -13.32 19.68 -4.10
C TRP A 531 -14.14 20.22 -2.95
N GLN A 532 -15.43 20.41 -3.17
CA GLN A 532 -16.39 20.79 -2.14
C GLN A 532 -16.87 19.54 -1.41
N LEU A 533 -16.66 19.46 -0.10
CA LEU A 533 -17.27 18.43 0.72
C LEU A 533 -18.78 18.71 0.90
N PRO A 534 -19.59 17.65 1.00
CA PRO A 534 -21.04 17.75 1.21
C PRO A 534 -21.43 18.43 2.54
#